data_AF-A0A2X3G5Y7-F1
#
_entry.id   AF-A0A2X3G5Y7-F1
#
_cell.length_a   1.000
_cell.length_b   1.000
_cell.length_c   1.000
_cell.angle_alpha   90.00
_cell.angle_beta   90.00
_cell.angle_gamma   90.00
#
_symmetry.space_group_name_H-M   'P 1'
#
loop_
_entity.id
_entity.type
_entity.pdbx_description
1 polymer ?
#
loop_
_entity_poly.entity_id
_entity_poly.type
_entity_poly.pdbx_seq_one_letter_code
_entity_poly.pdbx_strand_id
1 'polypeptide(L)' 'MQDFAGVNTLLQSTLNSYNIHKYWLIGYSLGGRVAMNFASQPRAGMRGLIVEGGHPGLQDAEARQARRQQ' A
#
# COMPACT_ATOMS: atom_id res chain seq x y z
N MET A 1 -7.65 -9.61 -11.99
CA MET A 1 -7.21 -9.68 -10.57
C MET A 1 -6.55 -8.35 -10.28
N GLN A 2 -7.11 -7.51 -9.39
CA GLN A 2 -6.48 -6.22 -9.07
C GLN A 2 -5.25 -6.51 -8.20
N ASP A 3 -4.07 -6.35 -8.78
CA ASP A 3 -2.81 -6.43 -8.06
C ASP A 3 -2.50 -5.07 -7.39
N PHE A 4 -1.49 -5.06 -6.52
CA PHE A 4 -1.06 -3.81 -5.89
C PHE A 4 -0.57 -2.78 -6.92
N ALA A 5 -0.04 -3.20 -8.06
CA ALA A 5 0.44 -2.30 -9.11
C ALA A 5 -0.71 -1.46 -9.71
N GLY A 6 -1.84 -2.10 -10.02
CA GLY A 6 -3.04 -1.41 -10.51
C GLY A 6 -3.58 -0.41 -9.49
N VAL A 7 -3.67 -0.81 -8.22
CA VAL A 7 -4.13 0.10 -7.14
C VAL A 7 -3.18 1.28 -6.96
N ASN A 8 -1.86 1.05 -7.04
CA ASN A 8 -0.87 2.12 -6.93
C ASN A 8 -1.02 3.15 -8.06
N THR A 9 -1.26 2.70 -9.30
CA THR A 9 -1.49 3.58 -10.44
C THR A 9 -2.74 4.42 -10.24
N LEU A 10 -3.84 3.79 -9.82
CA LEU A 10 -5.10 4.51 -9.54
C LEU A 10 -4.93 5.54 -8.41
N LEU A 11 -4.28 5.15 -7.30
CA LEU A 11 -4.03 6.05 -6.19
C LEU A 11 -3.18 7.26 -6.60
N GLN A 12 -2.10 7.04 -7.37
CA GLN A 12 -1.28 8.15 -7.87
C GLN A 12 -2.08 9.08 -8.79
N SER A 13 -2.87 8.52 -9.70
CA SER A 13 -3.75 9.30 -10.58
C SER A 13 -4.77 10.11 -9.78
N THR A 14 -5.38 9.52 -8.76
CA THR A 14 -6.32 10.23 -7.88
C THR A 14 -5.62 11.40 -7.17
N LEU A 15 -4.46 11.20 -6.55
CA LEU A 15 -3.72 12.30 -5.91
C LEU A 15 -3.43 13.44 -6.89
N ASN A 16 -3.05 13.10 -8.13
CA ASN A 16 -2.79 14.09 -9.18
C ASN A 16 -4.07 14.84 -9.60
N SER A 17 -5.18 14.12 -9.83
CA SER A 17 -6.46 14.72 -10.24
C SER A 17 -7.03 15.69 -9.21
N TYR A 18 -6.72 15.49 -7.93
CA TYR A 18 -7.12 16.38 -6.84
C TYR A 18 -6.05 17.44 -6.48
N ASN A 19 -4.97 17.55 -7.26
CA ASN A 19 -3.84 18.47 -7.00
C ASN A 19 -3.23 18.30 -5.59
N ILE A 20 -3.18 17.06 -5.09
CA ILE A 20 -2.62 16.74 -3.78
C ILE A 20 -1.11 16.53 -3.93
N HIS A 21 -0.33 17.58 -3.65
CA HIS A 21 1.13 17.57 -3.80
C HIS A 21 1.91 17.47 -2.49
N LYS A 22 1.23 17.53 -1.34
CA LYS A 22 1.82 17.32 -0.01
C LYS A 22 0.81 16.58 0.86
N TYR A 23 1.13 15.37 1.29
CA TYR A 23 0.16 14.53 2.01
C TYR A 23 0.81 13.54 2.97
N TRP A 24 0.01 13.08 3.93
CA TRP A 24 0.27 11.87 4.68
C TRP A 24 -0.65 10.76 4.15
N LEU A 25 -0.13 9.55 4.04
CA LEU A 25 -0.92 8.39 3.68
C LEU A 25 -1.27 7.60 4.93
N ILE A 26 -2.55 7.33 5.16
CA ILE A 26 -3.04 6.58 6.32
C ILE A 26 -3.78 5.35 5.80
N GLY A 27 -3.36 4.16 6.22
CA GLY A 27 -3.93 2.90 5.75
C GLY A 27 -4.35 1.99 6.90
N TYR A 28 -5.62 1.58 6.91
CA TYR A 28 -6.18 0.61 7.85
C TYR A 28 -6.33 -0.78 7.23
N SER A 29 -5.91 -1.84 7.93
CA SER A 29 -6.08 -3.24 7.54
C SER A 29 -5.58 -3.53 6.10
N LEU A 30 -6.46 -3.87 5.15
CA LEU A 30 -6.11 -4.02 3.73
C LEU A 30 -5.52 -2.72 3.16
N GLY A 31 -6.10 -1.57 3.50
CA GLY A 31 -5.59 -0.25 3.14
C GLY A 31 -4.17 -0.02 3.68
N GLY A 32 -3.84 -0.58 4.85
CA GLY A 32 -2.48 -0.56 5.39
C GLY A 32 -1.48 -1.29 4.50
N ARG A 33 -1.86 -2.45 3.96
CA ARG A 33 -1.02 -3.20 3.00
C ARG A 33 -0.84 -2.44 1.69
N VAL A 34 -1.91 -1.84 1.18
CA VAL A 34 -1.86 -0.98 -0.01
C VAL A 34 -0.95 0.22 0.25
N ALA A 35 -1.11 0.90 1.38
CA ALA A 35 -0.33 2.08 1.71
C ALA A 35 1.16 1.76 1.90
N MET A 36 1.50 0.65 2.56
CA MET A 36 2.88 0.17 2.65
C MET A 36 3.45 -0.19 1.27
N ASN A 37 2.68 -0.89 0.42
CA ASN A 37 3.13 -1.21 -0.93
C ASN A 37 3.36 0.05 -1.78
N PHE A 38 2.44 1.01 -1.72
CA PHE A 38 2.55 2.29 -2.42
C PHE A 38 3.78 3.08 -1.96
N ALA A 39 4.01 3.14 -0.64
CA ALA A 39 5.11 3.84 0.00
C ALA A 39 6.46 3.10 -0.06
N SER A 40 6.51 1.86 -0.54
CA SER A 40 7.76 1.08 -0.67
C SER A 40 8.76 1.69 -1.66
N GLN A 41 8.29 2.62 -2.50
CA GLN A 41 9.10 3.43 -3.41
C GLN A 41 8.92 4.92 -3.09
N PRO A 42 9.91 5.79 -3.37
CA PRO A 42 9.76 7.22 -3.19
C PRO A 42 8.53 7.78 -3.92
N ARG A 43 7.71 8.56 -3.21
CA ARG A 43 6.51 9.21 -3.77
C ARG A 43 6.61 10.72 -3.61
N ALA A 44 6.48 11.43 -4.71
CA ALA A 44 6.47 12.89 -4.69
C ALA A 44 5.35 13.40 -3.77
N GLY A 45 5.68 14.35 -2.89
CA GLY A 45 4.73 14.96 -1.98
C GLY A 45 4.38 14.17 -0.73
N MET A 46 4.71 12.88 -0.65
CA MET A 46 4.44 12.09 0.56
C MET A 46 5.35 12.53 1.70
N ARG A 47 4.75 12.89 2.84
CA ARG A 47 5.43 13.38 4.05
C ARG A 47 5.60 12.29 5.10
N GLY A 48 4.76 11.27 5.05
CA GLY A 48 4.84 10.12 5.92
C GLY A 48 3.70 9.14 5.69
N LEU A 49 3.80 8.01 6.38
CA LEU A 49 2.88 6.89 6.32
C LEU A 49 2.45 6.52 7.74
N ILE A 50 1.15 6.33 7.94
CA ILE A 50 0.59 5.74 9.17
C ILE A 50 -0.12 4.46 8.77
N VAL A 51 0.18 3.36 9.47
CA VAL A 51 -0.42 2.05 9.22
C VAL A 51 -1.10 1.59 10.50
N GLU A 52 -2.38 1.25 10.38
CA GLU A 52 -3.16 0.67 11.47
C GLU A 52 -3.60 -0.74 11.08
N GLY A 53 -3.13 -1.77 11.81
CA GLY A 53 -3.54 -3.16 11.57
C GLY A 53 -3.13 -3.74 10.20
N GLY A 54 -2.20 -3.12 9.48
CA GLY A 54 -1.68 -3.62 8.20
C GLY A 54 -0.54 -4.62 8.38
N HIS A 55 -0.58 -5.76 7.68
CA HIS A 55 0.48 -6.76 7.73
C HIS A 55 1.57 -6.52 6.66
N PRO A 56 2.87 -6.43 6.99
CA PRO A 56 3.94 -6.09 6.03
C PRO A 56 4.29 -7.20 5.01
N GLY A 57 3.50 -8.28 4.95
CA GLY A 57 3.81 -9.49 4.19
C GLY A 57 4.39 -10.63 5.04
N LEU A 58 4.31 -11.84 4.49
CA LEU A 58 4.83 -13.06 5.10
C LEU A 58 6.34 -13.18 4.81
N GLN A 59 7.10 -13.67 5.79
CA GLN A 59 8.57 -13.62 5.77
C GLN A 59 9.19 -14.66 4.83
N ASP A 60 8.62 -15.86 4.74
CA ASP A 60 9.19 -16.98 4.02
C ASP A 60 8.19 -17.67 3.08
N ALA A 61 8.68 -18.66 2.34
CA ALA A 61 7.88 -19.41 1.37
C ALA A 61 6.88 -20.37 2.05
N GLU A 62 7.24 -20.93 3.22
CA GLU A 62 6.41 -21.87 3.96
C GLU A 62 5.18 -21.18 4.54
N ALA A 63 5.34 -20.03 5.19
CA ALA A 63 4.26 -19.21 5.69
C ALA A 63 3.31 -18.80 4.56
N ARG A 64 3.85 -18.47 3.37
CA ARG A 64 3.06 -18.18 2.17
C ARG A 64 2.29 -19.40 1.68
N GLN A 65 2.87 -20.59 1.75
CA GLN A 65 2.21 -21.83 1.38
C GLN A 65 1.11 -22.20 2.36
N ALA A 66 1.40 -22.15 3.67
CA ALA A 66 0.42 -22.39 4.73
C ALA A 66 -0.80 -21.47 4.58
N ARG A 67 -0.58 -20.18 4.29
CA ARG A 67 -1.70 -19.24 4.06
C ARG A 67 -2.54 -19.58 2.83
N ARG A 68 -1.97 -20.16 1.78
CA ARG A 68 -2.72 -20.57 0.58
C ARG A 68 -3.56 -21.82 0.80
N GLN A 69 -3.26 -22.59 1.85
CA GLN A 69 -3.94 -23.84 2.20
C GLN A 69 -5.05 -23.64 3.26
N GLN A 70 -5.15 -22.44 3.84
CA GLN A 70 -6.27 -22.00 4.69
C GLN A 70 -7.42 -21.47 3.85
#